data_AF-A0A0Q8RQL8-F1
#
_entry.id   AF-A0A0Q8RQL8-F1
#
_cell.length_a   1.000
_cell.length_b   1.000
_cell.length_c   1.000
_cell.angle_alpha   90.00
_cell.angle_beta   90.00
_cell.angle_gamma   90.00
#
_symmetry.space_group_name_H-M   'P 1'
#
loop_
_entity.id
_entity.type
_entity.pdbx_description
1 polymer ?
#
loop_
_entity_poly.entity_id
_entity_poly.type
_entity_poly.pdbx_seq_one_letter_code
_entity_poly.pdbx_strand_id
1 'polypeptide(L)'
;MIVVMVVTGIVVGMVAVFLRAPVQAYVDSAARAELSDAADIAVRRIAREVRRALPNSARVTGGGTTVEFFPTKSGGRYLAEEDNEGAAYLDFVDSTDRTFTVVGQMPSPAIVPGTDSIVVYNLGPGIDRADAYAGDNIALVSAVAGNTVTLANNPFAGPGGSAPVLSSPARRFQVVTGPVKFVCDLANRQLVRQWNYAPPAAAPDTAILATNVTACQFTYEANIANTRSGLLGISLTLARPDVPAESVTLFHQIHVDNPI
;
A
#
# COMPACT_ATOMS: atom_id res chain seq x y z
N MET A 1 -69.33 21.50 5.45
CA MET A 1 -67.94 21.72 5.91
C MET A 1 -67.33 20.47 6.55
N ILE A 2 -67.99 19.85 7.54
CA ILE A 2 -67.48 18.63 8.20
C ILE A 2 -67.21 17.46 7.23
N VAL A 3 -68.16 17.16 6.33
CA VAL A 3 -68.03 16.05 5.36
C VAL A 3 -66.79 16.19 4.48
N VAL A 4 -66.47 17.40 4.04
CA VAL A 4 -65.30 17.66 3.20
C VAL A 4 -64.02 17.33 3.97
N MET A 5 -63.87 17.85 5.19
CA MET A 5 -62.68 17.60 6.03
C MET A 5 -62.45 16.10 6.28
N VAL A 6 -63.52 15.34 6.53
CA VAL A 6 -63.43 13.88 6.73
C VAL A 6 -62.96 13.18 5.45
N VAL A 7 -63.54 13.52 4.29
CA VAL A 7 -63.16 12.93 3.00
C VAL A 7 -61.71 13.28 2.65
N THR A 8 -61.26 14.53 2.83
CA THR A 8 -59.87 14.89 2.56
C THR A 8 -58.90 14.16 3.48
N GLY A 9 -59.25 13.95 4.75
CA GLY A 9 -58.43 13.19 5.70
C GLY A 9 -58.21 11.73 5.26
N ILE A 10 -59.27 11.06 4.79
CA ILE A 10 -59.18 9.68 4.30
C ILE A 10 -58.29 9.60 3.05
N VAL A 11 -58.50 10.52 2.09
CA VAL A 11 -57.72 10.54 0.84
C VAL A 11 -56.24 10.80 1.11
N VAL A 12 -55.91 11.80 1.94
CA VAL A 12 -54.51 12.08 2.32
C VAL A 12 -53.90 10.89 3.06
N GLY A 13 -54.64 10.24 3.96
CA GLY A 13 -54.18 9.04 4.66
C GLY A 13 -53.84 7.89 3.71
N MET A 14 -54.70 7.62 2.71
CA MET A 14 -54.43 6.60 1.69
C MET A 14 -53.18 6.95 0.86
N VAL A 15 -53.08 8.20 0.38
CA VAL A 15 -51.93 8.66 -0.42
C VAL A 15 -50.63 8.57 0.38
N ALA A 16 -50.65 8.91 1.67
CA ALA A 16 -49.46 8.83 2.53
C ALA A 16 -48.92 7.38 2.66
N VAL A 17 -49.80 6.39 2.76
CA VAL A 17 -49.39 4.97 2.81
C VAL A 17 -48.79 4.53 1.48
N PHE A 18 -49.40 4.93 0.35
CA PHE A 18 -48.90 4.59 -0.98
C PHE A 18 -47.58 5.29 -1.34
N LEU A 19 -47.33 6.49 -0.83
CA LEU A 19 -46.07 7.23 -1.06
C LEU A 19 -44.92 6.74 -0.17
N ARG A 20 -45.22 6.15 0.99
CA ARG A 20 -44.18 5.70 1.92
C ARG A 20 -43.29 4.62 1.32
N ALA A 21 -43.89 3.61 0.68
CA ALA A 21 -43.16 2.49 0.09
C ALA A 21 -42.17 2.91 -1.04
N PRO A 22 -42.55 3.71 -2.06
CA PRO A 22 -41.61 4.14 -3.10
C PRO A 22 -40.54 5.09 -2.58
N VAL A 23 -40.85 5.95 -1.59
CA VAL A 23 -39.85 6.82 -0.96
C VAL A 23 -38.83 6.00 -0.16
N GLN A 24 -39.28 5.02 0.63
CA GLN A 24 -38.38 4.11 1.35
C GLN A 24 -37.52 3.31 0.39
N ALA A 25 -38.11 2.74 -0.67
CA ALA A 25 -37.37 2.01 -1.69
C ALA A 25 -36.30 2.87 -2.39
N TYR A 26 -36.61 4.15 -2.66
CA TYR A 26 -35.64 5.09 -3.21
C TYR A 26 -34.48 5.36 -2.25
N VAL A 27 -34.79 5.63 -0.97
CA VAL A 27 -33.76 5.87 0.06
C VAL A 27 -32.86 4.64 0.25
N ASP A 28 -33.45 3.45 0.31
CA ASP A 28 -32.69 2.20 0.41
C ASP A 28 -31.80 1.97 -0.82
N SER A 29 -32.32 2.23 -2.02
CA SER A 29 -31.53 2.13 -3.25
C SER A 29 -30.38 3.13 -3.29
N ALA A 30 -30.60 4.37 -2.86
CA ALA A 30 -29.56 5.39 -2.80
C ALA A 30 -28.46 5.00 -1.81
N ALA A 31 -28.84 4.52 -0.62
CA ALA A 31 -27.87 4.13 0.39
C ALA A 31 -27.00 2.93 -0.03
N ARG A 32 -27.57 1.95 -0.76
CA ARG A 32 -26.79 0.83 -1.33
C ARG A 32 -25.78 1.30 -2.37
N ALA A 33 -26.15 2.29 -3.19
CA ALA A 33 -25.25 2.88 -4.17
C ALA A 33 -24.07 3.56 -3.46
N GLU A 34 -24.33 4.35 -2.41
CA GLU A 34 -23.28 5.00 -1.62
C GLU A 34 -22.31 4.00 -0.96
N LEU A 35 -22.81 2.91 -0.39
CA LEU A 35 -21.95 1.85 0.18
C LEU A 35 -21.09 1.18 -0.90
N SER A 36 -21.67 0.93 -2.07
CA SER A 36 -20.96 0.31 -3.20
C SER A 36 -19.86 1.23 -3.73
N ASP A 37 -20.15 2.52 -3.90
CA ASP A 37 -19.20 3.53 -4.36
C ASP A 37 -18.06 3.72 -3.35
N ALA A 38 -18.38 3.78 -2.05
CA ALA A 38 -17.38 3.88 -0.99
C ALA A 38 -16.43 2.67 -0.98
N ALA A 39 -16.98 1.46 -1.12
CA ALA A 39 -16.18 0.23 -1.20
C ALA A 39 -15.27 0.22 -2.45
N ASP A 40 -15.80 0.59 -3.62
CA ASP A 40 -15.04 0.63 -4.88
C ASP A 40 -13.93 1.70 -4.84
N ILE A 41 -14.20 2.91 -4.33
CA ILE A 41 -13.18 3.96 -4.18
C ILE A 41 -12.04 3.50 -3.26
N ALA A 42 -12.37 2.89 -2.12
CA ALA A 42 -11.39 2.41 -1.16
C ALA A 42 -10.51 1.31 -1.77
N VAL A 43 -11.13 0.32 -2.42
CA VAL A 43 -10.42 -0.80 -3.06
C VAL A 43 -9.57 -0.32 -4.24
N ARG A 44 -10.08 0.56 -5.10
CA ARG A 44 -9.30 1.13 -6.21
C ARG A 44 -8.11 1.95 -5.72
N ARG A 45 -8.23 2.64 -4.58
CA ARG A 45 -7.10 3.34 -3.97
C ARG A 45 -6.04 2.36 -3.50
N ILE A 46 -6.42 1.30 -2.79
CA ILE A 46 -5.50 0.24 -2.37
C ILE A 46 -4.81 -0.38 -3.60
N ALA A 47 -5.58 -0.75 -4.62
CA ALA A 47 -5.05 -1.35 -5.85
C ALA A 47 -4.00 -0.46 -6.53
N ARG A 48 -4.23 0.86 -6.62
CA ARG A 48 -3.25 1.80 -7.20
C ARG A 48 -1.98 1.94 -6.38
N GLU A 49 -2.05 1.88 -5.06
CA GLU A 49 -0.86 1.95 -4.19
C GLU A 49 -0.09 0.62 -4.22
N VAL A 50 -0.78 -0.52 -4.15
CA VAL A 50 -0.19 -1.87 -4.19
C VAL A 50 0.51 -2.16 -5.53
N ARG A 51 -0.01 -1.66 -6.66
CA ARG A 51 0.67 -1.78 -7.97
C ARG A 51 2.05 -1.11 -8.01
N ARG A 52 2.35 -0.23 -7.05
CA ARG A 52 3.67 0.39 -6.89
C ARG A 52 4.39 -0.17 -5.67
N ALA A 53 4.01 -1.33 -5.16
CA ALA A 53 4.77 -1.98 -4.10
C ALA A 53 6.20 -2.30 -4.59
N LEU A 54 7.15 -2.18 -3.69
CA LEU A 54 8.49 -2.72 -3.88
C LEU A 54 8.37 -4.23 -4.14
N PRO A 55 9.08 -4.77 -5.14
CA PRO A 55 9.05 -6.19 -5.45
C PRO A 55 9.24 -7.04 -4.20
N ASN A 56 8.40 -8.07 -4.00
CA ASN A 56 8.47 -9.00 -2.87
C ASN A 56 8.33 -8.37 -1.47
N SER A 57 7.81 -7.14 -1.37
CA SER A 57 7.57 -6.47 -0.08
C SER A 57 6.14 -6.59 0.44
N ALA A 58 5.19 -6.97 -0.43
CA ALA A 58 3.80 -7.12 -0.03
C ALA A 58 3.65 -8.33 0.88
N ARG A 59 3.05 -8.12 2.05
CA ARG A 59 2.75 -9.17 3.03
C ARG A 59 1.41 -8.91 3.71
N VAL A 60 0.77 -9.99 4.11
CA VAL A 60 -0.49 -9.95 4.88
C VAL A 60 -0.23 -10.48 6.27
N THR A 61 -0.68 -9.73 7.28
CA THR A 61 -0.48 -10.03 8.71
C THR A 61 -1.81 -9.93 9.47
N GLY A 62 -1.79 -10.21 10.77
CA GLY A 62 -2.98 -10.10 11.62
C GLY A 62 -4.12 -11.03 11.19
N GLY A 63 -3.79 -12.22 10.66
CA GLY A 63 -4.78 -13.19 10.19
C GLY A 63 -5.57 -12.75 8.95
N GLY A 64 -5.04 -11.82 8.14
CA GLY A 64 -5.74 -11.30 6.96
C GLY A 64 -6.39 -9.93 7.17
N THR A 65 -6.20 -9.30 8.33
CA THR A 65 -6.78 -7.97 8.61
C THR A 65 -5.88 -6.82 8.20
N THR A 66 -4.60 -7.09 7.94
CA THR A 66 -3.63 -6.06 7.58
C THR A 66 -2.82 -6.49 6.36
N VAL A 67 -2.68 -5.59 5.39
CA VAL A 67 -1.69 -5.72 4.31
C VAL A 67 -0.66 -4.61 4.45
N GLU A 68 0.61 -4.96 4.28
CA GLU A 68 1.76 -4.04 4.42
C GLU A 68 2.72 -4.20 3.23
N PHE A 69 3.27 -3.09 2.75
CA PHE A 69 4.28 -3.05 1.69
C PHE A 69 5.08 -1.75 1.74
N PHE A 70 6.21 -1.71 1.02
CA PHE A 70 6.96 -0.47 0.78
C PHE A 70 6.49 0.14 -0.54
N PRO A 71 5.97 1.38 -0.57
CA PRO A 71 5.67 2.04 -1.84
C PRO A 71 6.96 2.46 -2.56
N THR A 72 7.07 2.07 -3.82
CA THR A 72 8.12 2.52 -4.74
C THR A 72 7.72 3.84 -5.36
N LYS A 73 8.58 4.84 -5.19
CA LYS A 73 8.43 6.19 -5.74
C LYS A 73 9.06 6.29 -7.12
N SER A 74 10.27 5.77 -7.27
CA SER A 74 11.06 5.79 -8.50
C SER A 74 12.19 4.74 -8.41
N GLY A 75 13.12 4.74 -9.35
CA GLY A 75 14.25 3.82 -9.35
C GLY A 75 15.26 4.20 -10.42
N GLY A 76 16.43 3.56 -10.40
CA GLY A 76 17.51 3.88 -11.32
C GLY A 76 18.56 2.78 -11.38
N ARG A 77 19.66 3.09 -12.05
CA ARG A 77 20.85 2.23 -12.08
C ARG A 77 21.97 2.90 -11.30
N TYR A 78 22.67 2.13 -10.49
CA TYR A 78 23.87 2.60 -9.81
C TYR A 78 25.11 2.26 -10.65
N LEU A 79 26.16 3.04 -10.48
CA LEU A 79 27.47 2.74 -11.04
C LEU A 79 28.08 1.58 -10.26
N ALA A 80 28.50 0.52 -10.95
CA ALA A 80 29.18 -0.61 -10.32
C ALA A 80 30.70 -0.45 -10.40
N GLU A 81 31.41 -1.11 -9.50
CA GLU A 81 32.87 -1.09 -9.42
C GLU A 81 33.51 -1.48 -10.77
N GLU A 82 32.96 -2.49 -11.47
CA GLU A 82 33.55 -2.96 -12.73
C GLU A 82 33.39 -1.98 -13.89
N ASP A 83 32.53 -0.97 -13.75
CA ASP A 83 32.35 0.07 -14.78
C ASP A 83 33.36 1.20 -14.62
N ASN A 84 33.74 1.55 -13.38
CA ASN A 84 34.69 2.63 -13.09
C ASN A 84 35.11 2.67 -11.60
N GLU A 85 36.17 1.93 -11.25
CA GLU A 85 36.76 1.86 -9.90
C GLU A 85 37.18 3.23 -9.32
N GLY A 86 37.42 4.24 -10.17
CA GLY A 86 37.83 5.59 -9.73
C GLY A 86 36.69 6.57 -9.46
N ALA A 87 35.44 6.17 -9.66
CA ALA A 87 34.25 6.98 -9.38
C ALA A 87 33.48 6.43 -8.18
N ALA A 88 32.57 7.22 -7.60
CA ALA A 88 31.72 6.74 -6.50
C ALA A 88 30.74 5.68 -7.03
N TYR A 89 31.09 4.40 -6.90
CA TYR A 89 30.25 3.23 -7.21
C TYR A 89 29.51 2.77 -5.96
N LEU A 90 28.48 1.94 -6.11
CA LEU A 90 27.81 1.36 -4.94
C LEU A 90 28.64 0.21 -4.38
N ASP A 91 29.28 0.44 -3.23
CA ASP A 91 30.14 -0.54 -2.58
C ASP A 91 29.34 -1.57 -1.76
N PHE A 92 29.64 -2.86 -1.97
CA PHE A 92 29.04 -4.01 -1.28
C PHE A 92 30.01 -4.70 -0.30
N VAL A 93 31.21 -4.15 -0.10
CA VAL A 93 32.29 -4.66 0.72
C VAL A 93 32.66 -3.67 1.84
N ASP A 94 32.81 -2.38 1.50
CA ASP A 94 33.12 -1.31 2.46
C ASP A 94 31.87 -0.61 3.00
N SER A 95 31.53 -0.90 4.25
CA SER A 95 30.41 -0.27 4.98
C SER A 95 30.62 1.21 5.31
N THR A 96 31.85 1.70 5.16
CA THR A 96 32.20 3.11 5.36
C THR A 96 31.99 3.96 4.12
N ASP A 97 32.01 3.35 2.92
CA ASP A 97 31.57 4.03 1.71
C ASP A 97 30.04 4.13 1.72
N ARG A 98 29.55 5.36 1.62
CA ARG A 98 28.13 5.72 1.69
C ARG A 98 27.68 6.45 0.46
N THR A 99 28.52 6.55 -0.56
CA THR A 99 28.23 7.36 -1.75
C THR A 99 28.20 6.48 -2.97
N PHE A 100 27.22 6.71 -3.83
CA PHE A 100 27.21 6.07 -5.15
C PHE A 100 26.66 7.03 -6.20
N THR A 101 27.02 6.77 -7.45
CA THR A 101 26.60 7.56 -8.60
C THR A 101 25.46 6.87 -9.32
N VAL A 102 24.41 7.62 -9.62
CA VAL A 102 23.30 7.18 -10.47
C VAL A 102 23.70 7.32 -11.93
N VAL A 103 23.59 6.22 -12.67
CA VAL A 103 23.87 6.17 -14.11
C VAL A 103 22.65 6.65 -14.88
N GLY A 104 22.83 7.70 -15.67
CA GLY A 104 21.78 8.29 -16.51
C GLY A 104 21.04 9.43 -15.82
N GLN A 105 19.75 9.59 -16.14
CA GLN A 105 18.93 10.65 -15.56
C GLN A 105 18.56 10.32 -14.11
N MET A 106 18.62 11.33 -13.24
CA MET A 106 18.17 11.18 -11.86
C MET A 106 16.68 10.79 -11.80
N PRO A 107 16.27 9.91 -10.87
CA PRO A 107 14.90 9.41 -10.81
C PRO A 107 13.87 10.53 -10.62
N SER A 108 12.73 10.40 -11.29
CA SER A 108 11.56 11.26 -11.13
C SER A 108 10.36 10.44 -10.61
N PRO A 109 9.66 10.86 -9.55
CA PRO A 109 9.90 12.06 -8.74
C PRO A 109 11.23 12.04 -8.00
N ALA A 110 11.79 13.23 -7.71
CA ALA A 110 13.10 13.39 -7.10
C ALA A 110 13.18 12.73 -5.71
N ILE A 111 14.33 12.15 -5.41
CA ILE A 111 14.65 11.54 -4.11
C ILE A 111 14.66 12.65 -3.05
N VAL A 112 13.99 12.41 -1.92
CA VAL A 112 13.90 13.33 -0.78
C VAL A 112 14.80 12.81 0.35
N PRO A 113 15.94 13.46 0.62
CA PRO A 113 16.82 13.08 1.72
C PRO A 113 16.11 13.14 3.08
N GLY A 114 16.47 12.24 3.99
CA GLY A 114 15.88 12.11 5.32
C GLY A 114 14.49 11.47 5.35
N THR A 115 13.93 11.07 4.20
CA THR A 115 12.61 10.41 4.11
C THR A 115 12.63 9.21 3.20
N ASP A 116 13.24 9.33 2.02
CA ASP A 116 13.31 8.24 1.04
C ASP A 116 14.50 7.31 1.34
N SER A 117 14.30 6.02 1.06
CA SER A 117 15.32 4.99 1.17
C SER A 117 15.62 4.37 -0.19
N ILE A 118 16.87 3.96 -0.38
CA ILE A 118 17.31 3.14 -1.51
C ILE A 118 17.22 1.69 -1.10
N VAL A 119 16.52 0.90 -1.91
CA VAL A 119 16.48 -0.55 -1.79
C VAL A 119 17.19 -1.16 -2.98
N VAL A 120 17.98 -2.21 -2.72
CA VAL A 120 18.67 -2.95 -3.77
C VAL A 120 18.28 -4.42 -3.67
N TYR A 121 17.85 -4.97 -4.81
CA TYR A 121 17.65 -6.41 -4.98
C TYR A 121 16.79 -7.08 -3.88
N ASN A 122 15.56 -6.58 -3.69
CA ASN A 122 14.62 -7.16 -2.73
C ASN A 122 13.98 -8.45 -3.26
N LEU A 123 14.42 -9.58 -2.72
CA LEU A 123 13.90 -10.91 -3.07
C LEU A 123 12.83 -11.39 -2.08
N GLY A 124 12.70 -10.71 -0.94
CA GLY A 124 11.67 -10.99 0.05
C GLY A 124 12.14 -11.95 1.15
N PRO A 125 11.20 -12.41 2.00
CA PRO A 125 11.54 -13.14 3.22
C PRO A 125 12.14 -14.51 2.93
N GLY A 126 13.08 -14.94 3.77
CA GLY A 126 13.74 -16.24 3.67
C GLY A 126 14.96 -16.27 2.73
N ILE A 127 15.27 -15.16 2.05
CA ILE A 127 16.52 -14.97 1.34
C ILE A 127 17.45 -14.12 2.19
N ASP A 128 18.67 -14.61 2.40
CA ASP A 128 19.65 -13.95 3.24
C ASP A 128 19.94 -12.53 2.74
N ARG A 129 19.85 -11.55 3.65
CA ARG A 129 20.08 -10.12 3.43
C ARG A 129 19.22 -9.41 2.38
N ALA A 130 18.30 -10.09 1.69
CA ALA A 130 17.51 -9.54 0.57
C ALA A 130 16.06 -9.19 0.94
N ASP A 131 15.80 -8.86 2.21
CA ASP A 131 14.50 -8.46 2.75
C ASP A 131 14.56 -7.04 3.35
N ALA A 132 13.82 -6.11 2.73
CA ALA A 132 13.75 -4.71 3.13
C ALA A 132 13.18 -4.54 4.55
N TYR A 133 12.39 -5.49 5.06
CA TYR A 133 11.91 -5.42 6.45
C TYR A 133 12.99 -5.83 7.47
N ALA A 134 13.99 -6.62 7.06
CA ALA A 134 15.12 -6.99 7.90
C ALA A 134 16.15 -5.86 8.05
N GLY A 135 16.17 -4.91 7.12
CA GLY A 135 17.05 -3.75 7.14
C GLY A 135 18.38 -3.93 6.41
N ASP A 136 18.64 -5.12 5.87
CA ASP A 136 19.94 -5.47 5.25
C ASP A 136 20.13 -4.91 3.83
N ASN A 137 19.04 -4.69 3.09
CA ASN A 137 19.07 -4.19 1.71
C ASN A 137 18.28 -2.88 1.52
N ILE A 138 18.15 -2.07 2.58
CA ILE A 138 17.48 -0.78 2.55
C ILE A 138 18.29 0.28 3.29
N ALA A 139 18.60 1.39 2.62
CA ALA A 139 19.44 2.45 3.15
C ALA A 139 18.74 3.82 3.05
N LEU A 140 18.62 4.54 4.16
CA LEU A 140 18.08 5.91 4.16
C LEU A 140 19.01 6.84 3.38
N VAL A 141 18.44 7.70 2.53
CA VAL A 141 19.22 8.73 1.83
C VAL A 141 19.46 9.92 2.75
N SER A 142 20.72 10.37 2.87
CA SER A 142 21.12 11.53 3.67
C SER A 142 21.33 12.79 2.83
N ALA A 143 21.79 12.66 1.59
CA ALA A 143 21.96 13.78 0.66
C ALA A 143 21.91 13.34 -0.80
N VAL A 144 21.62 14.28 -1.70
CA VAL A 144 21.69 14.10 -3.15
C VAL A 144 22.37 15.34 -3.75
N ALA A 145 23.45 15.14 -4.50
CA ALA A 145 24.21 16.19 -5.15
C ALA A 145 24.50 15.81 -6.61
N GLY A 146 23.82 16.46 -7.55
CA GLY A 146 23.87 16.06 -8.96
C GLY A 146 23.41 14.61 -9.15
N ASN A 147 24.30 13.77 -9.67
CA ASN A 147 24.07 12.33 -9.86
C ASN A 147 24.57 11.47 -8.68
N THR A 148 25.13 12.08 -7.64
CA THR A 148 25.65 11.35 -6.48
C THR A 148 24.62 11.32 -5.36
N VAL A 149 24.36 10.12 -4.85
CA VAL A 149 23.50 9.88 -3.70
C VAL A 149 24.39 9.51 -2.51
N THR A 150 24.14 10.14 -1.37
CA THR A 150 24.78 9.81 -0.10
C THR A 150 23.76 9.11 0.80
N LEU A 151 24.15 7.96 1.34
CA LEU A 151 23.38 7.16 2.28
C LEU A 151 23.69 7.58 3.72
N ALA A 152 22.75 7.40 4.63
CA ALA A 152 22.98 7.61 6.05
C ALA A 152 23.97 6.56 6.62
N ASN A 153 23.77 5.30 6.21
CA ASN A 153 24.64 4.15 6.46
C ASN A 153 24.65 3.28 5.20
N ASN A 154 25.67 2.45 5.01
CA ASN A 154 25.72 1.45 3.94
C ASN A 154 25.47 0.03 4.51
N PRO A 155 24.21 -0.45 4.51
CA PRO A 155 23.88 -1.80 4.94
C PRO A 155 24.18 -2.85 3.87
N PHE A 156 24.44 -2.44 2.63
CA PHE A 156 24.72 -3.36 1.52
C PHE A 156 26.08 -4.04 1.70
N ALA A 157 27.03 -3.33 2.32
CA ALA A 157 28.29 -3.87 2.81
C ALA A 157 28.14 -4.31 4.28
N GLY A 158 27.94 -5.61 4.50
CA GLY A 158 27.78 -6.20 5.85
C GLY A 158 28.91 -7.15 6.22
N PRO A 159 29.43 -7.14 7.47
CA PRO A 159 30.47 -8.08 7.90
C PRO A 159 29.92 -9.52 7.93
N GLY A 160 30.44 -10.38 7.05
CA GLY A 160 30.10 -11.81 6.98
C GLY A 160 29.14 -12.23 5.86
N GLY A 161 28.66 -11.30 5.02
CA GLY A 161 27.85 -11.60 3.84
C GLY A 161 28.67 -11.50 2.56
N SER A 162 28.57 -12.49 1.69
CA SER A 162 29.16 -12.43 0.35
C SER A 162 28.49 -11.32 -0.48
N ALA A 163 29.24 -10.26 -0.78
CA ALA A 163 28.97 -9.21 -1.77
C ALA A 163 28.19 -9.62 -3.05
N PRO A 164 28.27 -10.87 -3.59
CA PRO A 164 27.46 -11.30 -4.73
C PRO A 164 25.94 -11.43 -4.52
N VAL A 165 25.40 -11.47 -3.28
CA VAL A 165 23.94 -11.67 -3.10
C VAL A 165 23.16 -10.38 -3.35
N LEU A 166 23.74 -9.21 -3.06
CA LEU A 166 23.06 -7.91 -3.14
C LEU A 166 23.39 -7.09 -4.39
N SER A 167 24.42 -7.48 -5.14
CA SER A 167 24.70 -6.89 -6.45
C SER A 167 23.61 -7.32 -7.43
N SER A 168 22.57 -6.48 -7.55
CA SER A 168 21.52 -6.63 -8.55
C SER A 168 22.15 -6.95 -9.92
N PRO A 169 21.80 -8.07 -10.59
CA PRO A 169 22.38 -8.41 -11.91
C PRO A 169 22.16 -7.33 -12.97
N ALA A 170 21.09 -6.54 -12.83
CA ALA A 170 20.79 -5.41 -13.71
C ALA A 170 21.35 -4.07 -13.21
N ARG A 171 22.07 -4.07 -12.07
CA ARG A 171 22.63 -2.90 -11.36
C ARG A 171 21.56 -1.85 -11.07
N ARG A 172 20.40 -2.30 -10.61
CA ARG A 172 19.23 -1.47 -10.34
C ARG A 172 19.03 -1.23 -8.85
N PHE A 173 18.45 -0.08 -8.55
CA PHE A 173 17.92 0.24 -7.23
C PHE A 173 16.51 0.81 -7.34
N GLN A 174 15.74 0.67 -6.27
CA GLN A 174 14.42 1.25 -6.10
C GLN A 174 14.48 2.35 -5.04
N VAL A 175 13.76 3.44 -5.27
CA VAL A 175 13.53 4.49 -4.27
C VAL A 175 12.19 4.22 -3.62
N VAL A 176 12.18 3.94 -2.33
CA VAL A 176 10.97 3.67 -1.56
C VAL A 176 10.73 4.75 -0.52
N THR A 177 9.46 4.98 -0.21
CA THR A 177 9.09 5.70 1.00
C THR A 177 9.02 4.74 2.18
N GLY A 178 8.82 5.24 3.40
CA GLY A 178 8.50 4.41 4.56
C GLY A 178 7.31 3.46 4.31
N PRO A 179 7.22 2.36 5.07
CA PRO A 179 6.22 1.32 4.83
C PRO A 179 4.80 1.87 5.02
N VAL A 180 3.86 1.30 4.26
CA VAL A 180 2.44 1.62 4.34
C VAL A 180 1.68 0.34 4.66
N LYS A 181 0.71 0.47 5.57
CA LYS A 181 -0.23 -0.62 5.89
C LYS A 181 -1.67 -0.17 5.72
N PHE A 182 -2.50 -1.07 5.23
CA PHE A 182 -3.95 -0.94 5.28
C PHE A 182 -4.47 -1.90 6.34
N VAL A 183 -5.17 -1.36 7.34
CA VAL A 183 -5.66 -2.09 8.51
C VAL A 183 -7.17 -2.09 8.49
N CYS A 184 -7.75 -3.27 8.62
CA CYS A 184 -9.17 -3.46 8.82
C CYS A 184 -9.50 -3.43 10.31
N ASP A 185 -9.87 -2.23 10.77
CA ASP A 185 -10.27 -1.97 12.14
C ASP A 185 -11.78 -2.23 12.28
N LEU A 186 -12.13 -3.49 12.47
CA LEU A 186 -13.52 -3.91 12.64
C LEU A 186 -14.14 -3.42 13.95
N ALA A 187 -13.33 -3.09 14.96
CA ALA A 187 -13.82 -2.55 16.23
C ALA A 187 -14.38 -1.14 16.04
N ASN A 188 -13.68 -0.31 15.26
CA ASN A 188 -14.15 1.04 14.90
C ASN A 188 -14.95 1.08 13.60
N ARG A 189 -15.19 -0.08 12.95
CA ARG A 189 -15.86 -0.22 11.65
C ARG A 189 -15.21 0.60 10.53
N GLN A 190 -13.88 0.59 10.47
CA GLN A 190 -13.09 1.40 9.55
C GLN A 190 -12.06 0.57 8.79
N LEU A 191 -11.80 0.99 7.55
CA LEU A 191 -10.61 0.62 6.80
C LEU A 191 -9.65 1.81 6.85
N VAL A 192 -8.48 1.61 7.43
CA VAL A 192 -7.53 2.69 7.74
C VAL A 192 -6.22 2.47 6.99
N ARG A 193 -5.75 3.50 6.30
CA ARG A 193 -4.38 3.57 5.78
C ARG A 193 -3.48 4.15 6.86
N GLN A 194 -2.33 3.53 7.10
CA GLN A 194 -1.33 3.98 8.06
C GLN A 194 0.05 4.08 7.38
N TRP A 195 0.81 5.13 7.65
CA TRP A 195 2.14 5.38 7.07
C TRP A 195 3.02 6.17 8.04
N ASN A 196 4.26 6.49 7.65
CA ASN A 196 5.23 7.24 8.47
C ASN A 196 5.48 6.63 9.85
N TYR A 197 5.51 5.30 9.93
CA TYR A 197 5.87 4.59 11.16
C TYR A 197 7.24 3.92 11.04
N ALA A 198 7.98 3.95 12.13
CA ALA A 198 9.17 3.15 12.37
C ALA A 198 8.90 2.30 13.62
N PRO A 199 8.88 0.96 13.52
CA PRO A 199 8.76 0.10 14.70
C PRO A 199 9.93 0.37 15.66
N PRO A 200 9.71 0.42 16.99
CA PRO A 200 8.46 0.13 17.68
C PRO A 200 7.63 1.36 18.11
N ALA A 201 8.04 2.61 17.82
CA ALA A 201 7.60 3.76 18.64
C ALA A 201 7.05 5.00 17.91
N ALA A 202 6.97 5.05 16.58
CA ALA A 202 6.28 6.16 15.92
C ALA A 202 4.78 5.86 15.80
N ALA A 203 3.93 6.76 16.32
CA ALA A 203 2.51 6.74 16.01
C ALA A 203 2.37 6.94 14.49
N PRO A 204 1.71 6.02 13.77
CA PRO A 204 1.55 6.17 12.34
C PRO A 204 0.65 7.37 12.05
N ASP A 205 0.95 8.07 10.97
CA ASP A 205 -0.05 8.91 10.32
C ASP A 205 -1.18 8.01 9.82
N THR A 206 -2.43 8.48 9.92
CA THR A 206 -3.60 7.68 9.56
C THR A 206 -4.58 8.43 8.66
N ALA A 207 -5.28 7.68 7.81
CA ALA A 207 -6.39 8.18 7.00
C ALA A 207 -7.46 7.09 6.86
N ILE A 208 -8.71 7.46 7.11
CA ILE A 208 -9.85 6.57 6.92
C ILE A 208 -10.14 6.48 5.42
N LEU A 209 -10.20 5.26 4.90
CA LEU A 209 -10.54 4.97 3.50
C LEU A 209 -12.03 4.65 3.33
N ALA A 210 -12.59 3.92 4.29
CA ALA A 210 -14.00 3.58 4.33
C ALA A 210 -14.45 3.48 5.78
N THR A 211 -15.70 3.87 6.03
CA THR A 211 -16.42 3.67 7.29
C THR A 211 -17.45 2.57 7.10
N ASN A 212 -18.10 2.17 8.20
CA ASN A 212 -19.16 1.17 8.19
C ASN A 212 -18.72 -0.23 7.74
N VAL A 213 -17.42 -0.52 7.85
CA VAL A 213 -16.84 -1.82 7.52
C VAL A 213 -17.25 -2.85 8.56
N THR A 214 -17.90 -3.93 8.14
CA THR A 214 -18.36 -5.01 9.02
C THR A 214 -17.57 -6.31 8.83
N ALA A 215 -16.99 -6.51 7.64
CA ALA A 215 -16.03 -7.56 7.40
C ALA A 215 -14.98 -7.07 6.40
N CYS A 216 -13.74 -7.50 6.59
CA CYS A 216 -12.66 -7.24 5.66
C CYS A 216 -11.62 -8.35 5.76
N GLN A 217 -11.10 -8.77 4.62
CA GLN A 217 -10.06 -9.76 4.53
C GLN A 217 -9.12 -9.47 3.37
N PHE A 218 -7.83 -9.53 3.65
CA PHE A 218 -6.74 -9.55 2.69
C PHE A 218 -6.21 -10.98 2.56
N THR A 219 -5.90 -11.38 1.33
CA THR A 219 -5.17 -12.60 1.04
C THR A 219 -4.00 -12.26 0.12
N TYR A 220 -2.82 -12.79 0.39
CA TYR A 220 -1.68 -12.59 -0.49
C TYR A 220 -1.05 -13.94 -0.83
N GLU A 221 -1.09 -14.27 -2.10
CA GLU A 221 -0.43 -15.44 -2.65
C GLU A 221 0.82 -14.96 -3.38
N ALA A 222 1.97 -15.12 -2.70
CA ALA A 222 3.26 -15.02 -3.36
C ALA A 222 3.41 -16.26 -4.26
N ASN A 223 3.39 -16.08 -5.58
CA ASN A 223 3.55 -17.22 -6.49
C ASN A 223 5.02 -17.68 -6.45
N ILE A 224 5.29 -18.76 -5.70
CA ILE A 224 6.65 -19.29 -5.51
C ILE A 224 7.24 -19.79 -6.84
N ALA A 225 6.41 -20.22 -7.79
CA ALA A 225 6.84 -20.68 -9.12
C ALA A 225 7.11 -19.52 -10.10
N ASN A 226 6.48 -18.36 -9.88
CA ASN A 226 6.72 -17.15 -10.65
C ASN A 226 7.02 -15.99 -9.70
N THR A 227 8.28 -15.91 -9.25
CA THR A 227 8.81 -14.85 -8.38
C THR A 227 8.62 -13.44 -8.94
N ARG A 228 8.14 -13.32 -10.19
CA ARG A 228 7.87 -12.07 -10.89
C ARG A 228 6.45 -11.53 -10.72
N SER A 229 5.53 -12.27 -10.09
CA SER A 229 4.15 -11.84 -9.87
C SER A 229 3.57 -12.36 -8.56
N GLY A 230 2.87 -11.51 -7.82
CA GLY A 230 2.02 -11.88 -6.69
C GLY A 230 0.55 -11.57 -6.95
N LEU A 231 -0.35 -12.19 -6.20
CA LEU A 231 -1.79 -11.88 -6.24
C LEU A 231 -2.25 -11.44 -4.85
N LEU A 232 -2.72 -10.19 -4.75
CA LEU A 232 -3.38 -9.67 -3.55
C LEU A 232 -4.90 -9.69 -3.77
N GLY A 233 -5.61 -10.46 -2.96
CA GLY A 233 -7.06 -10.41 -2.83
C GLY A 233 -7.49 -9.46 -1.71
N ILE A 234 -8.57 -8.72 -1.94
CA ILE A 234 -9.31 -7.97 -0.93
C ILE A 234 -10.79 -8.33 -1.02
N SER A 235 -11.36 -8.70 0.12
CA SER A 235 -12.81 -8.78 0.35
C SER A 235 -13.19 -7.70 1.35
N LEU A 236 -14.12 -6.83 0.99
CA LEU A 236 -14.54 -5.69 1.82
C LEU A 236 -16.06 -5.67 1.89
N THR A 237 -16.61 -5.74 3.11
CA THR A 237 -18.04 -5.67 3.37
C THR A 237 -18.37 -4.42 4.18
N LEU A 238 -19.25 -3.59 3.63
CA LEU A 238 -19.80 -2.42 4.31
C LEU A 238 -21.28 -2.70 4.60
N ALA A 239 -21.76 -2.27 5.77
CA ALA A 239 -23.17 -2.38 6.12
C ALA A 239 -23.67 -1.10 6.78
N ARG A 240 -24.92 -0.75 6.52
CA ARG A 240 -25.53 0.44 7.12
C ARG A 240 -25.54 0.37 8.66
N PRO A 241 -25.31 1.48 9.39
CA PRO A 241 -25.45 1.51 10.84
C PRO A 241 -26.90 1.32 11.30
N ASP A 242 -27.85 1.89 10.56
CA ASP A 242 -29.28 1.92 10.83
C ASP A 242 -30.00 0.62 10.43
N VAL A 243 -29.51 -0.07 9.39
CA VAL A 243 -30.04 -1.37 8.94
C VAL A 243 -28.89 -2.36 8.72
N PRO A 244 -28.38 -3.02 9.78
CA PRO A 244 -27.20 -3.88 9.69
C PRO A 244 -27.37 -5.10 8.76
N ALA A 245 -28.62 -5.51 8.52
CA ALA A 245 -28.96 -6.58 7.59
C ALA A 245 -28.70 -6.22 6.13
N GLU A 246 -28.56 -4.92 5.82
CA GLU A 246 -28.21 -4.46 4.50
C GLU A 246 -26.70 -4.21 4.38
N SER A 247 -26.04 -5.09 3.65
CA SER A 247 -24.61 -5.03 3.39
C SER A 247 -24.29 -5.16 1.91
N VAL A 248 -23.14 -4.61 1.54
CA VAL A 248 -22.52 -4.77 0.23
C VAL A 248 -21.15 -5.39 0.45
N THR A 249 -20.88 -6.51 -0.23
CA THR A 249 -19.56 -7.14 -0.25
C THR A 249 -18.93 -6.97 -1.62
N LEU A 250 -17.72 -6.41 -1.64
CA LEU A 250 -16.91 -6.26 -2.84
C LEU A 250 -15.67 -7.13 -2.74
N PHE A 251 -15.40 -7.89 -3.79
CA PHE A 251 -14.18 -8.68 -3.94
C PHE A 251 -13.34 -8.14 -5.10
N HIS A 252 -12.04 -8.00 -4.89
CA HIS A 252 -11.11 -7.55 -5.92
C HIS A 252 -9.77 -8.27 -5.81
N GLN A 253 -9.17 -8.55 -6.98
CA GLN A 253 -7.85 -9.13 -7.10
C GLN A 253 -6.91 -8.15 -7.79
N ILE A 254 -5.72 -8.01 -7.24
CA ILE A 254 -4.70 -7.05 -7.65
C ILE A 254 -3.44 -7.84 -7.97
N HIS A 255 -2.98 -7.73 -9.22
CA HIS A 255 -1.66 -8.22 -9.59
C HIS A 255 -0.59 -7.31 -8.98
N VAL A 256 0.39 -7.95 -8.34
CA VAL A 256 1.58 -7.31 -7.78
C VAL A 256 2.75 -7.66 -8.69
N ASP A 257 3.34 -6.65 -9.30
CA ASP A 257 4.50 -6.83 -10.17
C ASP A 257 5.78 -6.94 -9.32
N ASN A 258 6.53 -8.03 -9.49
CA ASN A 258 7.81 -8.25 -8.81
C ASN A 258 8.97 -8.34 -9.83
N PRO A 259 9.29 -7.26 -10.56
CA PRO A 259 10.44 -7.27 -11.46
C PRO A 259 11.73 -7.60 -10.68
N ILE A 260 12.51 -8.55 -11.22
CA ILE A 260 13.86 -8.90 -10.77
C ILE A 260 14.87 -7.95 -11.43
#